data_AF-A0A5Q2TM40-F1
#
_entry.id   AF-A0A5Q2TM40-F1
#
_cell.length_a   1.000
_cell.length_b   1.000
_cell.length_c   1.000
_cell.angle_alpha   90.00
_cell.angle_beta   90.00
_cell.angle_gamma   90.00
#
_symmetry.space_group_name_H-M   'P 1'
#
loop_
_entity.id
_entity.type
_entity.pdbx_description
1 polymer ?
#
loop_
_entity_poly.entity_id
_entity_poly.type
_entity_poly.pdbx_seq_one_letter_code
_entity_poly.pdbx_strand_id
1 'polypeptide(L)'
;MSSLNMEEYTKLQDLLARCEDNELDHIFWPILDNEDGSLQKFKKLRSKVEESKTWKKGLNWKKGRVLEDLAVFLFERFDVIEDVKKNKRTADNETDIETTFSSKALPPFIKINIGSKIVCECKNYKSKSIDVGMVTKLSEIIPDRNAKFGVFISILGMGGYGWRYGEGKRKKIMYSEKRPIISFTLDELKTLEEGSNFYTMIQQKYKLLVDDVDDESADLPGEENIEYTKRLHETINHLHKCDLINTDQYSEIIGKALERYGPIDED
;
A
#
# COMPACT_ATOMS: atom_id res chain seq x y z
N MET A 1 -3.73 42.08 12.60
CA MET A 1 -4.40 40.90 12.00
C MET A 1 -4.03 40.91 10.53
N SER A 2 -3.18 39.98 10.10
CA SER A 2 -2.80 39.86 8.69
C SER A 2 -4.00 39.29 7.93
N SER A 3 -4.61 40.10 7.06
CA SER A 3 -5.64 39.63 6.14
C SER A 3 -4.98 38.73 5.11
N LEU A 4 -5.22 37.42 5.18
CA LEU A 4 -4.86 36.52 4.08
C LEU A 4 -5.49 37.07 2.79
N ASN A 5 -4.67 37.30 1.78
CA ASN A 5 -5.13 37.78 0.47
C ASN A 5 -5.92 36.63 -0.20
N MET A 6 -7.01 36.96 -0.90
CA MET A 6 -7.79 35.98 -1.68
C MET A 6 -6.91 35.22 -2.68
N GLU A 7 -5.90 35.85 -3.26
CA GLU A 7 -4.93 35.15 -4.14
C GLU A 7 -4.06 34.13 -3.39
N GLU A 8 -3.71 34.40 -2.13
CA GLU A 8 -2.97 33.44 -1.31
C GLU A 8 -3.88 32.26 -0.94
N TYR A 9 -5.16 32.51 -0.71
CA TYR A 9 -6.16 31.47 -0.46
C TYR A 9 -6.37 30.59 -1.69
N THR A 10 -6.51 31.17 -2.89
CA THR A 10 -6.62 30.40 -4.14
C THR A 10 -5.36 29.57 -4.39
N LYS A 11 -4.16 30.14 -4.20
CA LYS A 11 -2.90 29.38 -4.30
C LYS A 11 -2.83 28.25 -3.28
N LEU A 12 -3.32 28.47 -2.07
CA LEU A 12 -3.38 27.43 -1.04
C LEU A 12 -4.39 26.34 -1.43
N GLN A 13 -5.55 26.70 -1.98
CA GLN A 13 -6.55 25.76 -2.47
C GLN A 13 -6.02 24.94 -3.65
N ASP A 14 -5.36 25.57 -4.62
CA ASP A 14 -4.74 24.90 -5.75
C ASP A 14 -3.63 23.96 -5.28
N LEU A 15 -2.82 24.38 -4.30
CA LEU A 15 -1.76 23.55 -3.72
C LEU A 15 -2.33 22.39 -2.89
N LEU A 16 -3.45 22.59 -2.21
CA LEU A 16 -4.18 21.55 -1.49
C LEU A 16 -4.86 20.56 -2.45
N ALA A 17 -5.45 21.02 -3.55
CA ALA A 17 -6.04 20.19 -4.59
C ALA A 17 -4.98 19.34 -5.30
N ARG A 18 -3.81 19.92 -5.59
CA ARG A 18 -2.66 19.18 -6.13
C ARG A 18 -2.03 18.21 -5.12
N CYS A 19 -2.28 18.38 -3.82
CA CYS A 19 -1.92 17.38 -2.81
C CYS A 19 -2.90 16.20 -2.78
N GLU A 20 -4.06 16.30 -3.45
CA GLU A 20 -4.98 15.17 -3.66
C GLU A 20 -4.62 14.35 -4.90
N ASP A 21 -3.94 14.98 -5.87
CA ASP A 21 -3.35 14.33 -7.04
C ASP A 21 -1.97 13.71 -6.71
N ASN A 22 -1.68 12.56 -7.31
CA ASN A 22 -0.43 11.83 -7.04
C ASN A 22 0.84 12.60 -7.49
N GLU A 23 0.69 13.71 -8.23
CA GLU A 23 1.80 14.53 -8.74
C GLU A 23 2.74 15.02 -7.63
N LEU A 24 2.23 15.30 -6.43
CA LEU A 24 3.02 15.81 -5.31
C LEU A 24 3.55 14.71 -4.38
N ASP A 25 3.27 13.43 -4.68
CA ASP A 25 3.69 12.32 -3.82
C ASP A 25 5.21 12.21 -3.68
N HIS A 26 5.95 12.64 -4.71
CA HIS A 26 7.41 12.70 -4.69
C HIS A 26 7.99 13.67 -3.63
N ILE A 27 7.19 14.63 -3.16
CA ILE A 27 7.57 15.54 -2.05
C ILE A 27 7.51 14.81 -0.71
N PHE A 28 6.62 13.83 -0.57
CA PHE A 28 6.44 13.08 0.68
C PHE A 28 7.28 11.81 0.72
N TRP A 29 7.57 11.24 -0.46
CA TRP A 29 8.43 10.09 -0.64
C TRP A 29 9.26 10.28 -1.92
N PRO A 30 10.52 10.73 -1.82
CA PRO A 30 11.35 11.01 -3.00
C PRO A 30 11.57 9.77 -3.87
N ILE A 31 11.42 9.94 -5.18
CA ILE A 31 11.65 8.89 -6.19
C ILE A 31 13.08 8.34 -6.03
N LEU A 32 13.27 7.05 -6.29
CA LEU A 32 14.58 6.43 -6.26
C LEU A 32 15.44 6.96 -7.41
N ASP A 33 16.62 7.47 -7.07
CA ASP A 33 17.54 8.09 -8.00
C ASP A 33 18.94 7.47 -7.91
N ASN A 34 19.69 7.53 -9.01
CA ASN A 34 21.09 7.18 -9.04
C ASN A 34 21.97 8.27 -8.42
N GLU A 35 21.58 9.54 -8.49
CA GLU A 35 22.40 10.67 -8.02
C GLU A 35 22.54 10.66 -6.49
N ASP A 36 21.45 10.40 -5.75
CA ASP A 36 21.45 10.29 -4.29
C ASP A 36 21.87 8.89 -3.76
N GLY A 37 22.14 7.95 -4.67
CA GLY A 37 22.54 6.57 -4.34
C GLY A 37 21.39 5.67 -3.87
N SER A 38 20.15 6.18 -3.83
CA SER A 38 19.00 5.46 -3.27
C SER A 38 18.56 4.30 -4.13
N LEU A 39 18.60 4.44 -5.45
CA LEU A 39 18.24 3.37 -6.38
C LEU A 39 19.20 2.19 -6.26
N GLN A 40 20.51 2.44 -6.13
CA GLN A 40 21.50 1.37 -5.95
C GLN A 40 21.36 0.71 -4.57
N LYS A 41 21.05 1.49 -3.52
CA LYS A 41 20.77 0.95 -2.19
C LYS A 41 19.51 0.06 -2.21
N PHE A 42 18.44 0.50 -2.87
CA PHE A 42 17.22 -0.28 -3.05
C PHE A 42 17.51 -1.60 -3.79
N LYS A 43 18.16 -1.53 -4.97
CA LYS A 43 18.55 -2.69 -5.77
C LYS A 43 19.37 -3.70 -4.96
N LYS A 44 20.33 -3.21 -4.17
CA LYS A 44 21.16 -4.05 -3.29
C LYS A 44 20.34 -4.73 -2.19
N LEU A 45 19.42 -4.02 -1.54
CA LEU A 45 18.54 -4.60 -0.52
C LEU A 45 17.62 -5.65 -1.13
N ARG A 46 16.99 -5.34 -2.27
CA ARG A 46 16.12 -6.29 -3.00
C ARG A 46 16.87 -7.54 -3.44
N SER A 47 18.07 -7.41 -4.01
CA SER A 47 18.92 -8.55 -4.39
C SER A 47 19.21 -9.47 -3.22
N LYS A 48 19.50 -8.92 -2.03
CA LYS A 48 19.70 -9.72 -0.81
C LYS A 48 18.45 -10.49 -0.40
N VAL A 49 17.26 -9.89 -0.54
CA VAL A 49 16.00 -10.59 -0.28
C VAL A 49 15.83 -11.74 -1.26
N GLU A 50 16.08 -11.53 -2.56
CA GLU A 50 16.03 -12.56 -3.59
C GLU A 50 17.00 -13.72 -3.31
N GLU A 51 18.27 -13.41 -3.03
CA GLU A 51 19.28 -14.40 -2.66
C GLU A 51 18.84 -15.21 -1.42
N SER A 52 18.20 -14.55 -0.45
CA SER A 52 17.73 -15.19 0.78
C SER A 52 16.69 -16.29 0.56
N LYS A 53 15.94 -16.26 -0.56
CA LYS A 53 14.96 -17.30 -0.91
C LYS A 53 15.62 -18.68 -1.02
N THR A 54 16.91 -18.73 -1.39
CA THR A 54 17.69 -19.97 -1.54
C THR A 54 18.36 -20.45 -0.25
N TRP A 55 18.40 -19.63 0.81
CA TRP A 55 19.12 -20.01 2.02
C TRP A 55 18.45 -21.18 2.75
N LYS A 56 19.25 -21.92 3.52
CA LYS A 56 18.80 -23.07 4.33
C LYS A 56 17.79 -22.64 5.41
N LYS A 57 16.89 -23.55 5.82
CA LYS A 57 15.85 -23.31 6.85
C LYS A 57 16.42 -22.80 8.19
N GLY A 58 17.63 -23.23 8.58
CA GLY A 58 18.30 -22.74 9.80
C GLY A 58 18.63 -21.24 9.80
N LEU A 59 18.48 -20.55 8.66
CA LEU A 59 18.71 -19.12 8.50
C LEU A 59 17.41 -18.32 8.38
N ASN A 60 16.25 -18.88 8.76
CA ASN A 60 14.96 -18.18 8.65
C ASN A 60 14.94 -16.82 9.36
N TRP A 61 15.57 -16.70 10.54
CA TRP A 61 15.70 -15.41 11.23
C TRP A 61 16.47 -14.38 10.38
N LYS A 62 17.50 -14.83 9.66
CA LYS A 62 18.31 -13.98 8.77
C LYS A 62 17.52 -13.60 7.51
N LYS A 63 16.65 -14.49 7.02
CA LYS A 63 15.70 -14.21 5.94
C LYS A 63 14.68 -13.15 6.33
N GLY A 64 14.12 -13.23 7.54
CA GLY A 64 13.23 -12.19 8.07
C GLY A 64 13.93 -10.83 8.08
N ARG A 65 15.12 -10.78 8.67
CA ARG A 65 15.92 -9.55 8.79
C ARG A 65 16.22 -8.86 7.47
N VAL A 66 16.53 -9.59 6.39
CA VAL A 66 16.80 -8.92 5.10
C VAL A 66 15.56 -8.26 4.51
N LEU A 67 14.36 -8.81 4.76
CA LEU A 67 13.11 -8.21 4.33
C LEU A 67 12.74 -7.01 5.22
N GLU A 68 12.99 -7.10 6.52
CA GLU A 68 12.87 -5.98 7.46
C GLU A 68 13.81 -4.82 7.09
N ASP A 69 15.05 -5.12 6.66
CA ASP A 69 16.02 -4.11 6.21
C ASP A 69 15.52 -3.36 4.97
N LEU A 70 14.90 -4.07 4.01
CA LEU A 70 14.27 -3.45 2.85
C LEU A 70 13.08 -2.58 3.26
N ALA A 71 12.20 -3.10 4.11
CA ALA A 71 11.01 -2.38 4.56
C ALA A 71 11.37 -1.11 5.35
N VAL A 72 12.38 -1.16 6.22
CA VAL A 72 12.85 0.04 6.92
C VAL A 72 13.41 1.07 5.94
N PHE A 73 14.18 0.65 4.94
CA PHE A 73 14.63 1.58 3.91
C PHE A 73 13.45 2.26 3.19
N LEU A 74 12.36 1.55 2.91
CA LEU A 74 11.18 2.13 2.28
C LEU A 74 10.49 3.16 3.20
N PHE A 75 10.33 2.85 4.49
CA PHE A 75 9.64 3.75 5.44
C PHE A 75 10.50 4.95 5.89
N GLU A 76 11.82 4.79 6.01
CA GLU A 76 12.74 5.89 6.35
C GLU A 76 12.81 6.97 5.27
N ARG A 77 12.36 6.65 4.05
CA ARG A 77 12.33 7.60 2.94
C ARG A 77 11.15 8.58 2.97
N PHE A 78 10.22 8.45 3.90
CA PHE A 78 9.20 9.48 4.06
C PHE A 78 9.81 10.75 4.63
N ASP A 79 9.64 11.89 3.96
CA ASP A 79 10.18 13.18 4.42
C ASP A 79 9.50 13.67 5.71
N VAL A 80 8.30 13.18 5.99
CA VAL A 80 7.49 13.54 7.17
C VAL A 80 7.65 12.56 8.33
N ILE A 81 8.70 11.72 8.33
CA ILE A 81 8.91 10.71 9.36
C ILE A 81 9.53 11.29 10.64
N GLU A 82 9.02 10.86 11.79
CA GLU A 82 9.63 11.13 13.10
C GLU A 82 10.58 10.00 13.49
N ASP A 83 10.15 8.74 13.30
CA ASP A 83 10.93 7.58 13.70
C ASP A 83 10.49 6.29 12.97
N VAL A 84 11.44 5.37 12.77
CA VAL A 84 11.20 4.01 12.25
C VAL A 84 11.90 3.02 13.16
N LYS A 85 11.13 2.25 13.95
CA LYS A 85 11.68 1.27 14.91
C LYS A 85 11.53 -0.15 14.39
N LYS A 86 12.61 -0.93 14.48
CA LYS A 86 12.58 -2.39 14.26
C LYS A 86 12.30 -3.15 15.54
N ASN A 87 11.65 -4.32 15.41
CA ASN A 87 11.56 -5.36 16.44
C ASN A 87 11.06 -4.82 17.80
N LYS A 88 9.99 -4.02 17.78
CA LYS A 88 9.44 -3.45 19.01
C LYS A 88 8.64 -4.52 19.75
N ARG A 89 9.08 -4.83 20.96
CA ARG A 89 8.39 -5.75 21.87
C ARG A 89 7.66 -4.96 22.94
N THR A 90 6.39 -5.30 23.17
CA THR A 90 5.68 -4.93 24.41
C THR A 90 5.06 -6.19 24.98
N ALA A 91 5.47 -6.54 26.21
CA ALA A 91 5.05 -7.74 26.92
C ALA A 91 5.12 -9.00 26.03
N ASP A 92 4.02 -9.35 25.36
CA ASP A 92 3.83 -10.59 24.60
C ASP A 92 3.77 -10.42 23.07
N ASN A 93 3.75 -9.18 22.56
CA ASN A 93 3.63 -8.89 21.13
C ASN A 93 4.88 -8.21 20.56
N GLU A 94 5.46 -8.83 19.52
CA GLU A 94 6.57 -8.30 18.71
C GLU A 94 6.00 -7.84 17.36
N THR A 95 6.38 -6.63 16.96
CA THR A 95 6.14 -6.11 15.60
C THR A 95 7.47 -5.94 14.88
N ASP A 96 7.49 -6.30 13.60
CA ASP A 96 8.70 -6.19 12.79
C ASP A 96 9.11 -4.71 12.64
N ILE A 97 8.19 -3.83 12.25
CA ILE A 97 8.45 -2.39 12.04
C ILE A 97 7.29 -1.53 12.55
N GLU A 98 7.62 -0.47 13.29
CA GLU A 98 6.71 0.64 13.59
C GLU A 98 7.25 1.95 13.04
N THR A 99 6.45 2.61 12.21
CA THR A 99 6.78 3.86 11.53
C THR A 99 5.92 4.96 12.15
N THR A 100 6.51 5.99 12.75
CA THR A 100 5.82 7.12 13.37
C THR A 100 6.03 8.37 12.53
N PHE A 101 4.95 8.98 12.07
CA PHE A 101 4.98 10.23 11.33
C PHE A 101 5.03 11.42 12.27
N SER A 102 5.72 12.47 11.84
CA SER A 102 5.79 13.73 12.57
C SER A 102 4.41 14.38 12.66
N SER A 103 4.16 15.10 13.74
CA SER A 103 2.88 15.80 13.94
C SER A 103 2.70 17.05 13.06
N LYS A 104 3.71 17.43 12.27
CA LYS A 104 3.74 18.68 11.50
C LYS A 104 3.71 18.38 10.00
N ALA A 105 2.87 19.11 9.27
CA ALA A 105 2.81 19.10 7.80
C ALA A 105 2.57 17.72 7.13
N LEU A 106 1.69 16.89 7.72
CA LEU A 106 1.27 15.64 7.08
C LEU A 106 0.34 15.89 5.89
N PRO A 107 0.52 15.18 4.77
CA PRO A 107 -0.42 15.23 3.67
C PRO A 107 -1.81 14.75 4.14
N PRO A 108 -2.90 15.27 3.52
CA PRO A 108 -4.26 14.93 3.91
C PRO A 108 -4.52 13.43 3.99
N PHE A 109 -4.03 12.66 3.01
CA PHE A 109 -4.17 11.21 2.99
C PHE A 109 -3.52 10.52 4.20
N ILE A 110 -2.27 10.85 4.56
CA ILE A 110 -1.65 10.30 5.78
C ILE A 110 -2.48 10.69 7.00
N LYS A 111 -2.83 11.97 7.16
CA LYS A 111 -3.56 12.45 8.34
C LYS A 111 -4.92 11.72 8.51
N ILE A 112 -5.70 11.64 7.44
CA ILE A 112 -7.08 11.13 7.47
C ILE A 112 -7.12 9.61 7.45
N ASN A 113 -6.30 8.94 6.64
CA ASN A 113 -6.43 7.50 6.38
C ASN A 113 -5.37 6.64 7.08
N ILE A 114 -4.13 7.13 7.27
CA ILE A 114 -3.04 6.35 7.88
C ILE A 114 -2.84 6.66 9.37
N GLY A 115 -2.85 7.94 9.74
CA GLY A 115 -2.69 8.45 11.10
C GLY A 115 -1.23 8.72 11.43
N SER A 116 -0.94 8.81 12.72
CA SER A 116 0.41 9.08 13.20
C SER A 116 1.35 7.88 13.09
N LYS A 117 0.83 6.67 12.83
CA LYS A 117 1.65 5.44 12.82
C LYS A 117 1.20 4.41 11.81
N ILE A 118 2.17 3.70 11.24
CA ILE A 118 2.00 2.44 10.51
C ILE A 118 2.62 1.32 11.33
N VAL A 119 1.90 0.21 11.44
CA VAL A 119 2.47 -1.07 11.90
C VAL A 119 2.70 -1.96 10.69
N CYS A 120 3.94 -2.40 10.50
CA CYS A 120 4.34 -3.24 9.38
C CYS A 120 4.87 -4.60 9.84
N GLU A 121 4.41 -5.65 9.17
CA GLU A 121 4.83 -7.03 9.34
C GLU A 121 5.49 -7.56 8.05
N CYS A 122 6.68 -8.17 8.19
CA CYS A 122 7.46 -8.71 7.10
C CYS A 122 7.33 -10.24 7.05
N LYS A 123 6.92 -10.79 5.90
CA LYS A 123 6.75 -12.24 5.71
C LYS A 123 7.60 -12.77 4.55
N ASN A 124 8.82 -13.22 4.90
CA ASN A 124 9.75 -13.84 3.96
C ASN A 124 9.52 -15.36 3.82
N TYR A 125 8.33 -15.74 3.32
CA TYR A 125 7.99 -17.14 3.03
C TYR A 125 8.05 -17.40 1.53
N LYS A 126 8.79 -18.45 1.12
CA LYS A 126 8.92 -18.82 -0.30
C LYS A 126 7.65 -19.46 -0.89
N SER A 127 6.86 -20.14 -0.07
CA SER A 127 5.75 -21.01 -0.52
C SER A 127 4.46 -20.82 0.26
N LYS A 128 4.37 -19.74 1.05
CA LYS A 128 3.20 -19.43 1.88
C LYS A 128 2.87 -17.95 1.75
N SER A 129 1.64 -17.65 1.32
CA SER A 129 1.06 -16.31 1.34
C SER A 129 0.56 -15.95 2.75
N ILE A 130 0.22 -14.68 2.96
CA ILE A 130 -0.33 -14.21 4.23
C ILE A 130 -1.71 -14.84 4.44
N ASP A 131 -1.89 -15.55 5.55
CA ASP A 131 -3.13 -16.25 5.87
C ASP A 131 -4.04 -15.46 6.82
N VAL A 132 -5.24 -15.99 7.06
CA VAL A 132 -6.24 -15.43 7.99
C VAL A 132 -5.65 -15.14 9.37
N GLY A 133 -4.81 -16.05 9.88
CA GLY A 133 -4.23 -15.94 11.22
C GLY A 133 -3.25 -14.77 11.30
N MET A 134 -2.41 -14.59 10.28
CA MET A 134 -1.49 -13.46 10.20
C MET A 134 -2.23 -12.12 10.12
N VAL A 135 -3.27 -12.04 9.28
CA VAL A 135 -4.08 -10.81 9.16
C VAL A 135 -4.76 -10.49 10.50
N THR A 136 -5.33 -11.50 11.17
CA THR A 136 -5.98 -11.34 12.47
C THR A 136 -4.99 -10.82 13.51
N LYS A 137 -3.81 -11.43 13.61
CA LYS A 137 -2.76 -11.00 14.54
C LYS A 137 -2.34 -9.55 14.31
N LEU A 138 -2.10 -9.15 13.05
CA LEU A 138 -1.75 -7.75 12.76
C LEU A 138 -2.90 -6.81 13.12
N SER A 139 -4.14 -7.21 12.83
CA SER A 139 -5.32 -6.40 13.17
C SER A 139 -5.42 -6.12 14.67
N GLU A 140 -5.12 -7.10 15.52
CA GLU A 140 -5.14 -6.94 16.99
C GLU A 140 -4.02 -6.03 17.47
N ILE A 141 -2.84 -6.10 16.85
CA ILE A 141 -1.68 -5.32 17.27
C ILE A 141 -1.82 -3.82 16.91
N ILE A 142 -2.40 -3.48 15.76
CA ILE A 142 -2.55 -2.08 15.31
C ILE A 142 -3.10 -1.14 16.40
N PRO A 143 -4.26 -1.41 17.03
CA PRO A 143 -4.79 -0.54 18.09
C PRO A 143 -3.91 -0.55 19.35
N ASP A 144 -3.31 -1.69 19.72
CA ASP A 144 -2.38 -1.78 20.87
C ASP A 144 -1.15 -0.87 20.69
N ARG A 145 -0.81 -0.50 19.45
CA ARG A 145 0.30 0.42 19.13
C ARG A 145 -0.14 1.89 19.01
N ASN A 146 -1.42 2.20 19.25
CA ASN A 146 -2.04 3.48 18.90
C ASN A 146 -1.83 3.82 17.41
N ALA A 147 -1.96 2.83 16.53
CA ALA A 147 -1.99 2.99 15.09
C ALA A 147 -3.40 2.72 14.56
N LYS A 148 -3.66 3.09 13.30
CA LYS A 148 -4.90 2.72 12.60
C LYS A 148 -4.67 1.99 11.27
N PHE A 149 -3.41 1.83 10.87
CA PHE A 149 -3.05 1.33 9.55
C PHE A 149 -2.01 0.21 9.63
N GLY A 150 -2.30 -0.89 8.93
CA GLY A 150 -1.42 -2.06 8.85
C GLY A 150 -0.84 -2.25 7.45
N VAL A 151 0.43 -2.65 7.38
CA VAL A 151 1.08 -3.05 6.14
C VAL A 151 1.70 -4.43 6.30
N PHE A 152 1.54 -5.27 5.28
CA PHE A 152 2.43 -6.40 5.08
C PHE A 152 3.42 -6.13 3.95
N ILE A 153 4.68 -6.52 4.16
CA ILE A 153 5.65 -6.68 3.07
C ILE A 153 6.02 -8.14 3.01
N SER A 154 5.83 -8.79 1.86
CA SER A 154 5.97 -10.24 1.75
C SER A 154 6.48 -10.68 0.38
N ILE A 155 6.85 -11.94 0.25
CA ILE A 155 7.28 -12.47 -1.06
C ILE A 155 6.09 -12.76 -1.97
N LEU A 156 5.04 -13.41 -1.43
CA LEU A 156 3.91 -13.92 -2.21
C LEU A 156 2.60 -13.12 -2.02
N GLY A 157 2.61 -12.08 -1.21
CA GLY A 157 1.41 -11.25 -1.00
C GLY A 157 0.38 -11.89 -0.08
N MET A 158 -0.81 -11.31 -0.12
CA MET A 158 -1.98 -11.79 0.62
C MET A 158 -2.53 -13.05 -0.03
N GLY A 159 -2.89 -14.05 0.78
CA GLY A 159 -3.53 -15.26 0.30
C GLY A 159 -5.05 -15.13 0.31
N GLY A 160 -5.71 -15.71 -0.69
CA GLY A 160 -7.17 -15.72 -0.79
C GLY A 160 -7.66 -14.95 -1.99
N TYR A 161 -8.98 -14.83 -2.08
CA TYR A 161 -9.70 -14.10 -3.12
C TYR A 161 -11.06 -13.67 -2.54
N GLY A 162 -11.64 -12.61 -3.08
CA GLY A 162 -12.94 -12.11 -2.65
C GLY A 162 -13.06 -11.98 -1.12
N TRP A 163 -14.13 -12.55 -0.57
CA TRP A 163 -14.42 -12.56 0.88
C TRP A 163 -13.87 -13.79 1.65
N ARG A 164 -12.90 -14.54 1.05
CA ARG A 164 -12.32 -15.77 1.62
C ARG A 164 -10.84 -15.61 1.98
N TYR A 165 -10.39 -16.42 2.96
CA TYR A 165 -9.02 -16.48 3.46
C TYR A 165 -8.44 -15.12 3.90
N GLY A 166 -7.15 -14.85 3.69
CA GLY A 166 -6.47 -13.62 4.13
C GLY A 166 -7.09 -12.37 3.51
N GLU A 167 -7.33 -12.41 2.18
CA GLU A 167 -8.05 -11.39 1.42
C GLU A 167 -9.43 -11.07 2.04
N GLY A 168 -10.25 -12.08 2.23
CA GLY A 168 -11.55 -11.91 2.86
C GLY A 168 -11.47 -11.41 4.30
N LYS A 169 -10.45 -11.82 5.06
CA LYS A 169 -10.28 -11.38 6.44
C LYS A 169 -9.94 -9.89 6.50
N ARG A 170 -9.03 -9.38 5.66
CA ARG A 170 -8.71 -7.94 5.62
C ARG A 170 -9.93 -7.11 5.20
N LYS A 171 -10.74 -7.58 4.24
CA LYS A 171 -12.01 -6.93 3.83
C LYS A 171 -13.01 -6.86 4.98
N LYS A 172 -13.22 -7.97 5.71
CA LYS A 172 -14.11 -8.01 6.88
C LYS A 172 -13.66 -7.06 8.00
N ILE A 173 -12.35 -6.99 8.27
CA ILE A 173 -11.78 -6.04 9.24
C ILE A 173 -12.00 -4.60 8.78
N MET A 174 -11.75 -4.30 7.50
CA MET A 174 -12.01 -2.98 6.95
C MET A 174 -13.50 -2.62 7.05
N TYR A 175 -14.40 -3.54 6.71
CA TYR A 175 -15.85 -3.32 6.79
C TYR A 175 -16.33 -3.03 8.22
N SER A 176 -15.97 -3.90 9.17
CA SER A 176 -16.49 -3.88 10.54
C SER A 176 -15.76 -2.92 11.49
N GLU A 177 -14.44 -2.77 11.32
CA GLU A 177 -13.59 -2.01 12.24
C GLU A 177 -12.99 -0.75 11.59
N LYS A 178 -13.24 -0.52 10.29
CA LYS A 178 -12.67 0.59 9.51
C LYS A 178 -11.14 0.67 9.66
N ARG A 179 -10.50 -0.50 9.76
CA ARG A 179 -9.06 -0.67 9.95
C ARG A 179 -8.42 -1.21 8.67
N PRO A 180 -7.79 -0.36 7.85
CA PRO A 180 -7.13 -0.79 6.62
C PRO A 180 -5.87 -1.63 6.90
N ILE A 181 -5.78 -2.75 6.19
CA ILE A 181 -4.59 -3.60 6.13
C ILE A 181 -4.29 -3.85 4.65
N ILE A 182 -3.16 -3.34 4.17
CA ILE A 182 -2.69 -3.53 2.79
C ILE A 182 -1.46 -4.43 2.77
N SER A 183 -1.13 -4.97 1.60
CA SER A 183 0.09 -5.78 1.42
C SER A 183 0.82 -5.44 0.15
N PHE A 184 2.15 -5.49 0.20
CA PHE A 184 3.04 -5.43 -0.95
C PHE A 184 3.80 -6.74 -1.09
N THR A 185 3.86 -7.23 -2.32
CA THR A 185 4.79 -8.28 -2.75
C THR A 185 6.16 -7.67 -3.06
N LEU A 186 7.20 -8.50 -3.04
CA LEU A 186 8.53 -8.07 -3.47
C LEU A 186 8.57 -7.70 -4.97
N ASP A 187 7.71 -8.33 -5.77
CA ASP A 187 7.63 -8.08 -7.20
C ASP A 187 6.96 -6.74 -7.51
N GLU A 188 5.86 -6.41 -6.84
CA GLU A 188 5.24 -5.07 -6.93
C GLU A 188 6.22 -3.97 -6.53
N LEU A 189 7.03 -4.18 -5.48
CA LEU A 189 8.03 -3.19 -5.07
C LEU A 189 9.14 -2.98 -6.11
N LYS A 190 9.33 -3.91 -7.06
CA LYS A 190 10.33 -3.76 -8.12
C LYS A 190 10.03 -2.60 -9.06
N THR A 191 8.76 -2.22 -9.22
CA THR A 191 8.35 -1.08 -10.08
C THR A 191 8.92 0.26 -9.58
N LEU A 192 9.37 0.33 -8.32
CA LEU A 192 10.11 1.48 -7.80
C LEU A 192 11.44 1.71 -8.53
N GLU A 193 12.04 0.68 -9.15
CA GLU A 193 13.23 0.82 -9.99
C GLU A 193 12.95 1.54 -11.31
N GLU A 194 11.68 1.59 -11.72
CA GLU A 194 11.19 2.15 -12.99
C GLU A 194 10.58 3.54 -12.80
N GLY A 195 10.69 4.10 -11.58
CA GLY A 195 10.20 5.44 -11.24
C GLY A 195 8.84 5.46 -10.54
N SER A 196 8.27 4.31 -10.21
CA SER A 196 7.07 4.28 -9.35
C SER A 196 7.36 4.85 -7.96
N ASN A 197 6.32 5.36 -7.30
CA ASN A 197 6.41 6.01 -6.00
C ASN A 197 5.73 5.16 -4.92
N PHE A 198 6.46 4.83 -3.83
CA PHE A 198 5.93 3.96 -2.78
C PHE A 198 4.72 4.56 -2.05
N TYR A 199 4.71 5.88 -1.83
CA TYR A 199 3.57 6.56 -1.22
C TYR A 199 2.34 6.50 -2.11
N THR A 200 2.48 6.74 -3.42
CA THR A 200 1.40 6.55 -4.41
C THR A 200 0.85 5.13 -4.35
N MET A 201 1.72 4.11 -4.32
CA MET A 201 1.27 2.71 -4.25
C MET A 201 0.49 2.41 -2.96
N ILE A 202 0.83 3.03 -1.82
CA ILE A 202 0.04 2.92 -0.58
C ILE A 202 -1.34 3.54 -0.77
N GLN A 203 -1.42 4.72 -1.39
CA GLN A 203 -2.71 5.37 -1.66
C GLN A 203 -3.59 4.50 -2.56
N GLN A 204 -3.02 3.96 -3.63
CA GLN A 204 -3.72 3.10 -4.58
C GLN A 204 -4.26 1.84 -3.90
N LYS A 205 -3.43 1.13 -3.13
CA LYS A 205 -3.88 -0.07 -2.39
C LYS A 205 -4.94 0.23 -1.32
N TYR A 206 -4.85 1.38 -0.67
CA TYR A 206 -5.89 1.82 0.26
C TYR A 206 -7.21 2.09 -0.46
N LYS A 207 -7.19 2.92 -1.51
CA LYS A 207 -8.38 3.28 -2.30
C LYS A 207 -9.03 2.01 -2.87
N LEU A 208 -8.21 1.09 -3.39
CA LEU A 208 -8.67 -0.21 -3.85
C LEU A 208 -9.39 -1.01 -2.77
N LEU A 209 -8.80 -1.14 -1.57
CA LEU A 209 -9.43 -1.88 -0.47
C LEU A 209 -10.75 -1.24 -0.02
N VAL A 210 -10.81 0.09 0.07
CA VAL A 210 -12.02 0.82 0.48
C VAL A 210 -13.12 0.58 -0.55
N ASP A 211 -12.83 0.85 -1.81
CA ASP A 211 -13.84 0.82 -2.88
C ASP A 211 -14.31 -0.62 -3.16
N ASP A 212 -13.44 -1.63 -3.04
CA ASP A 212 -13.80 -3.06 -3.15
C ASP A 212 -14.63 -3.58 -1.96
N VAL A 213 -14.49 -2.98 -0.77
CA VAL A 213 -15.34 -3.31 0.39
C VAL A 213 -16.70 -2.64 0.31
N ASP A 214 -16.74 -1.43 -0.23
CA ASP A 214 -17.96 -0.65 -0.40
C ASP A 214 -18.73 -1.02 -1.69
N ASP A 215 -18.13 -1.82 -2.59
CA ASP A 215 -18.77 -2.34 -3.79
C ASP A 215 -19.96 -3.25 -3.42
N GLU A 216 -21.18 -2.70 -3.59
CA GLU A 216 -22.45 -3.40 -3.38
C GLU A 216 -22.83 -4.33 -4.55
N SER A 217 -21.95 -4.52 -5.54
CA SER A 217 -22.23 -5.45 -6.64
C SER A 217 -22.63 -6.81 -6.08
N ALA A 218 -23.70 -7.37 -6.64
CA ALA A 218 -24.23 -8.65 -6.20
C ALA A 218 -23.23 -9.75 -6.57
N ASP A 219 -22.28 -10.02 -5.68
CA ASP A 219 -21.43 -11.19 -5.71
C ASP A 219 -22.37 -12.42 -5.64
N LEU A 220 -22.83 -12.91 -6.79
CA LEU A 220 -23.31 -14.27 -6.88
C LEU A 220 -22.13 -15.16 -6.50
N PRO A 221 -22.27 -16.07 -5.53
CA PRO A 221 -21.19 -16.91 -5.06
C PRO A 221 -20.87 -17.99 -6.10
N GLY A 222 -20.23 -17.59 -7.20
CA GLY A 222 -19.56 -18.47 -8.14
C GLY A 222 -18.17 -18.84 -7.62
N GLU A 223 -17.63 -19.96 -8.10
CA GLU A 223 -16.30 -20.47 -7.72
C GLU A 223 -15.15 -19.56 -8.19
N GLU A 224 -15.41 -18.62 -9.09
CA GLU A 224 -14.45 -17.65 -9.62
C GLU A 224 -14.81 -16.25 -9.11
N ASN A 225 -14.11 -15.78 -8.07
CA ASN A 225 -14.17 -14.36 -7.68
C ASN A 225 -13.18 -13.60 -8.56
N ILE A 226 -13.69 -12.78 -9.47
CA ILE A 226 -12.88 -11.89 -10.31
C ILE A 226 -12.43 -10.72 -9.44
N GLU A 227 -11.14 -10.39 -9.42
CA GLU A 227 -10.61 -9.24 -8.67
C GLU A 227 -11.28 -7.92 -9.07
N TYR A 228 -11.42 -6.99 -8.11
CA TYR A 228 -12.19 -5.76 -8.30
C TYR A 228 -11.73 -4.92 -9.49
N THR A 229 -10.42 -4.73 -9.66
CA THR A 229 -9.85 -3.96 -10.79
C THR A 229 -10.14 -4.64 -12.13
N LYS A 230 -10.14 -5.98 -12.17
CA LYS A 230 -10.48 -6.77 -13.36
C LYS A 230 -11.97 -6.65 -13.70
N ARG A 231 -12.87 -6.75 -12.71
CA ARG A 231 -14.31 -6.49 -12.89
C ARG A 231 -14.59 -5.08 -13.41
N LEU A 232 -13.90 -4.08 -12.84
CA LEU A 232 -14.00 -2.69 -13.27
C LEU A 232 -13.56 -2.55 -14.73
N HIS A 233 -12.42 -3.14 -15.09
CA HIS A 233 -11.90 -3.12 -16.46
C HIS A 233 -12.86 -3.81 -17.45
N GLU A 234 -13.39 -4.98 -17.11
CA GLU A 234 -14.37 -5.70 -17.92
C GLU A 234 -15.65 -4.89 -18.11
N THR A 235 -16.11 -4.20 -17.06
CA THR A 235 -17.29 -3.31 -17.12
C THR A 235 -17.05 -2.14 -18.07
N ILE A 236 -15.91 -1.44 -17.95
CA ILE A 236 -15.54 -0.32 -18.82
C ILE A 236 -15.44 -0.79 -20.28
N ASN A 237 -14.81 -1.95 -20.51
CA ASN A 237 -14.72 -2.57 -21.82
C ASN A 237 -16.09 -2.92 -22.40
N HIS A 238 -17.00 -3.43 -21.59
CA HIS A 238 -18.36 -3.75 -22.02
C HIS A 238 -19.13 -2.50 -22.44
N LEU A 239 -19.06 -1.42 -21.65
CA LEU A 239 -19.68 -0.14 -21.99
C LEU A 239 -19.17 0.39 -23.34
N HIS A 240 -17.86 0.27 -23.60
CA HIS A 240 -17.28 0.68 -24.88
C HIS A 240 -17.76 -0.20 -26.04
N LYS A 241 -17.79 -1.52 -25.86
CA LYS A 241 -18.28 -2.47 -26.89
C LYS A 241 -19.76 -2.30 -27.22
N CYS A 242 -20.56 -1.77 -26.29
CA CYS A 242 -21.96 -1.46 -26.49
C CYS A 242 -22.21 -0.05 -27.05
N ASP A 243 -21.17 0.67 -27.46
CA ASP A 243 -21.23 2.05 -27.94
C ASP A 243 -21.87 3.03 -26.94
N LEU A 244 -21.87 2.69 -25.65
CA LEU A 244 -22.37 3.56 -24.57
C LEU A 244 -21.34 4.64 -24.18
N ILE A 245 -20.06 4.37 -24.45
CA ILE A 245 -18.96 5.32 -24.34
C ILE A 245 -18.08 5.27 -25.59
N ASN A 246 -17.59 6.44 -26.01
CA ASN A 246 -16.67 6.54 -27.15
C ASN A 246 -15.22 6.22 -26.74
N THR A 247 -14.32 6.18 -27.73
CA THR A 247 -12.90 5.82 -27.53
C THR A 247 -12.14 6.80 -26.62
N ASP A 248 -12.47 8.10 -26.69
CA ASP A 248 -11.83 9.12 -25.86
C ASP A 248 -12.24 8.96 -24.39
N GLN A 249 -13.55 8.75 -24.15
CA GLN A 249 -14.10 8.46 -22.83
C GLN A 249 -13.55 7.15 -22.27
N TYR A 250 -13.45 6.10 -23.08
CA TYR A 250 -12.84 4.84 -22.67
C TYR A 250 -11.40 5.07 -22.18
N SER A 251 -10.58 5.76 -22.97
CA SER A 251 -9.18 6.05 -22.62
C SER A 251 -9.06 6.90 -21.35
N GLU A 252 -9.94 7.89 -21.19
CA GLU A 252 -9.99 8.75 -20.00
C GLU A 252 -10.36 7.96 -18.74
N ILE A 253 -11.38 7.11 -18.81
CA ILE A 253 -11.85 6.29 -17.68
C ILE A 253 -10.77 5.28 -17.27
N ILE A 254 -10.13 4.63 -18.25
CA ILE A 254 -9.02 3.70 -18.00
C ILE A 254 -7.84 4.43 -17.34
N GLY A 255 -7.47 5.61 -17.86
CA GLY A 255 -6.42 6.44 -17.27
C GLY A 255 -6.70 6.78 -15.80
N LYS A 256 -7.93 7.20 -15.49
CA LYS A 256 -8.36 7.49 -14.11
C LYS A 256 -8.37 6.25 -13.22
N ALA A 257 -8.78 5.09 -13.75
CA ALA A 257 -8.75 3.83 -13.02
C ALA A 257 -7.32 3.42 -12.67
N LEU A 258 -6.39 3.52 -13.63
CA LEU A 258 -4.96 3.23 -13.43
C LEU A 258 -4.32 4.19 -12.41
N GLU A 259 -4.65 5.47 -12.47
CA GLU A 259 -4.16 6.45 -11.49
C GLU A 259 -4.67 6.14 -10.08
N ARG A 260 -5.96 5.78 -9.96
CA ARG A 260 -6.63 5.55 -8.68
C ARG A 260 -6.23 4.24 -8.02
N TYR A 261 -6.09 3.16 -8.78
CA TYR A 261 -5.92 1.80 -8.26
C TYR A 261 -4.56 1.17 -8.59
N GLY A 262 -3.76 1.82 -9.45
CA GLY A 262 -2.54 1.24 -9.99
C GLY A 262 -2.82 0.34 -11.20
N PRO A 263 -1.79 -0.41 -11.67
CA PRO A 263 -1.93 -1.35 -12.77
C PRO A 263 -3.04 -2.38 -12.51
N ILE A 264 -3.77 -2.75 -13.57
CA ILE A 264 -4.76 -3.82 -13.54
C ILE A 264 -4.01 -5.15 -13.68
N ASP A 265 -4.18 -6.07 -12.74
CA ASP A 265 -3.69 -7.44 -12.91
C ASP A 265 -4.47 -8.11 -14.04
N GLU A 266 -3.77 -8.44 -15.14
CA GLU A 266 -4.34 -9.08 -16.33
C GLU A 266 -4.43 -10.61 -16.22
N ASP A 267 -3.86 -11.19 -15.14
CA ASP A 267 -3.82 -12.64 -14.91
C ASP A 267 -5.20 -13.23 -14.50
#